data_AF-A0A1H9GB36-F1
#
_entry.id   AF-A0A1H9GB36-F1
#
_cell.length_a   1.000
_cell.length_b   1.000
_cell.length_c   1.000
_cell.angle_alpha   90.00
_cell.angle_beta   90.00
_cell.angle_gamma   90.00
#
_symmetry.space_group_name_H-M   'P 1'
#
loop_
_entity.id
_entity.type
_entity.pdbx_description
1 polymer ?
#
loop_
_entity_poly.entity_id
_entity_poly.type
_entity_poly.pdbx_seq_one_letter_code
_entity_poly.pdbx_strand_id
1 'polypeptide(L)'
;MTNESATAPVRSDRPAGPVRHLPCPGVRPAVPGPARAVLRPGRWDGRVRAYRADVTAEGPVGGVPVAVLLGRYTGPSGGLALRWLRGQARRIADGLDPDPVTARWAAEGTLGRVPDRPGRSADVPAELRRWCADEERQRAAAERLAQGLSFRLTAADHTGSYALRVWPVGVVVPRSGTSPLTYVRWPHQLPPWSPEPRPAAASPHRGAGSHPLSR
;
A
#
# COMPACT_ATOMS: atom_id res chain seq x y z
N MET A 1 -52.57 34.28 31.02
CA MET A 1 -53.35 34.36 29.77
C MET A 1 -53.74 32.95 29.37
N THR A 2 -54.92 32.57 29.83
CA THR A 2 -55.70 31.39 29.44
C THR A 2 -56.28 31.61 28.05
N ASN A 3 -56.33 30.56 27.21
CA ASN A 3 -57.57 30.26 26.49
C ASN A 3 -57.59 28.80 26.00
N GLU A 4 -58.37 28.01 26.73
CA GLU A 4 -59.01 26.79 26.27
C GLU A 4 -60.08 27.16 25.24
N SER A 5 -60.26 26.36 24.19
CA SER A 5 -61.45 26.45 23.33
C SER A 5 -61.96 25.05 23.05
N ALA A 6 -63.21 24.85 23.47
CA ALA A 6 -63.98 23.63 23.43
C ALA A 6 -64.90 23.57 22.18
N THR A 7 -65.62 22.44 22.06
CA THR A 7 -66.89 22.23 21.31
C THR A 7 -66.70 21.69 19.88
N ALA A 8 -67.34 20.62 19.38
CA ALA A 8 -68.45 19.75 19.79
C ALA A 8 -68.45 18.44 18.94
N PRO A 9 -69.31 17.44 19.25
CA PRO A 9 -69.28 16.08 18.71
C PRO A 9 -70.33 15.80 17.62
N VAL A 10 -70.18 14.70 16.87
CA VAL A 10 -71.26 14.07 16.08
C VAL A 10 -71.11 12.53 16.00
N ARG A 11 -72.21 11.87 16.36
CA ARG A 11 -72.61 10.44 16.21
C ARG A 11 -72.59 9.98 14.73
N SER A 12 -72.68 8.72 14.29
CA SER A 12 -72.93 7.38 14.85
C SER A 12 -72.68 6.36 13.72
N ASP A 13 -72.73 5.08 14.07
CA ASP A 13 -73.05 3.91 13.24
C ASP A 13 -71.93 3.29 12.41
N ARG A 14 -71.52 2.08 12.82
CA ARG A 14 -71.91 0.85 12.09
C ARG A 14 -71.59 -0.44 12.86
N PRO A 15 -72.25 -1.56 12.50
CA PRO A 15 -72.61 -2.64 13.42
C PRO A 15 -71.63 -3.82 13.47
N ALA A 16 -71.86 -4.65 14.49
CA ALA A 16 -71.24 -5.94 14.74
C ALA A 16 -71.33 -6.89 13.53
N GLY A 17 -70.17 -7.36 13.07
CA GLY A 17 -69.99 -8.50 12.18
C GLY A 17 -69.23 -9.62 12.89
N PRO A 18 -69.44 -10.89 12.50
CA PRO A 18 -69.08 -12.06 13.30
C PRO A 18 -67.57 -12.33 13.35
N VAL A 19 -67.15 -12.82 14.51
CA VAL A 19 -65.84 -13.42 14.80
C VAL A 19 -65.54 -14.51 13.78
N ARG A 20 -64.51 -14.28 12.96
CA ARG A 20 -63.88 -15.31 12.14
C ARG A 20 -62.51 -15.63 12.75
N HIS A 21 -62.34 -16.89 13.15
CA HIS A 21 -61.06 -17.47 13.55
C HIS A 21 -60.00 -17.19 12.49
N LEU A 22 -58.94 -16.47 12.88
CA LEU A 22 -57.72 -16.37 12.09
C LEU A 22 -56.89 -17.64 12.32
N PRO A 23 -56.56 -18.42 11.28
CA PRO A 23 -55.59 -19.50 11.38
C PRO A 23 -54.19 -18.93 11.59
N CYS A 24 -53.39 -19.63 12.40
CA CYS A 24 -51.98 -19.35 12.62
C CYS A 24 -51.24 -19.20 11.27
N PRO A 25 -50.64 -18.05 10.95
CA PRO A 25 -49.76 -17.95 9.79
C PRO A 25 -48.47 -18.70 10.07
N GLY A 26 -48.21 -19.68 9.21
CA GLY A 26 -47.09 -20.58 9.28
C GLY A 26 -45.73 -19.89 9.20
N VAL A 27 -44.75 -20.65 9.69
CA VAL A 27 -43.32 -20.54 9.44
C VAL A 27 -43.05 -19.92 8.07
N ARG A 28 -42.44 -18.72 8.07
CA ARG A 28 -41.89 -18.12 6.86
C ARG A 28 -40.81 -19.08 6.30
N PRO A 29 -40.86 -19.49 5.02
CA PRO A 29 -39.69 -20.09 4.41
C PRO A 29 -38.56 -19.05 4.44
N ALA A 30 -37.39 -19.46 4.92
CA ALA A 30 -36.19 -18.64 4.88
C ALA A 30 -35.96 -18.20 3.44
N VAL A 31 -35.98 -16.90 3.20
CA VAL A 31 -35.46 -16.33 1.95
C VAL A 31 -34.00 -16.75 1.88
N PRO A 32 -33.56 -17.52 0.86
CA PRO A 32 -32.13 -17.71 0.65
C PRO A 32 -31.57 -16.31 0.39
N GLY A 33 -30.74 -15.82 1.32
CA GLY A 33 -29.95 -14.60 1.12
C GLY A 33 -29.19 -14.70 -0.21
N PRO A 34 -28.83 -13.57 -0.83
CA PRO A 34 -28.19 -13.57 -2.15
C PRO A 34 -27.06 -14.58 -2.12
N ALA A 35 -27.23 -15.65 -2.90
CA ALA A 35 -26.20 -16.66 -3.06
C ALA A 35 -24.93 -15.89 -3.36
N ARG A 36 -23.94 -15.99 -2.46
CA ARG A 36 -22.56 -15.63 -2.80
C ARG A 36 -22.34 -16.30 -4.13
N ALA A 37 -22.26 -15.50 -5.19
CA ALA A 37 -21.78 -15.97 -6.47
C ALA A 37 -20.36 -16.41 -6.19
N VAL A 38 -20.23 -17.70 -5.86
CA VAL A 38 -18.97 -18.41 -5.96
C VAL A 38 -18.66 -18.26 -7.44
N LEU A 39 -17.81 -17.28 -7.74
CA LEU A 39 -17.21 -17.11 -9.03
C LEU A 39 -16.70 -18.50 -9.39
N ARG A 40 -17.42 -19.19 -10.27
CA ARG A 40 -16.92 -20.42 -10.87
C ARG A 40 -15.55 -20.04 -11.40
N PRO A 41 -14.46 -20.76 -11.06
CA PRO A 41 -13.15 -20.41 -11.56
C PRO A 41 -13.26 -20.36 -13.08
N GLY A 42 -13.22 -19.14 -13.62
CA GLY A 42 -13.18 -18.92 -15.04
C GLY A 42 -12.04 -19.76 -15.56
N ARG A 43 -12.33 -20.59 -16.57
CA ARG A 43 -11.37 -21.40 -17.30
C ARG A 43 -10.08 -20.60 -17.46
N TRP A 44 -9.02 -21.00 -16.74
CA TRP A 44 -7.71 -20.41 -16.89
C TRP A 44 -7.31 -20.62 -18.35
N ASP A 45 -7.26 -19.54 -19.14
CA ASP A 45 -6.75 -19.56 -20.52
C ASP A 45 -5.22 -19.65 -20.56
N GLY A 46 -4.58 -19.82 -19.40
CA GLY A 46 -3.13 -19.91 -19.26
C GLY A 46 -2.44 -18.62 -19.65
N ARG A 47 -3.10 -17.47 -19.57
CA ARG A 47 -2.55 -16.18 -20.00
C ARG A 47 -2.34 -15.27 -18.79
N VAL A 48 -1.11 -15.23 -18.28
CA VAL A 48 -0.76 -14.36 -17.14
C VAL A 48 -0.35 -12.99 -17.66
N ARG A 49 -1.04 -11.92 -17.26
CA ARG A 49 -0.61 -10.57 -17.62
C ARG A 49 0.72 -10.23 -16.92
N ALA A 50 1.72 -9.82 -17.69
CA ALA A 50 2.92 -9.22 -17.13
C ALA A 50 2.72 -7.72 -16.94
N TYR A 51 3.34 -7.19 -15.89
CA TYR A 51 3.30 -5.79 -15.52
C TYR A 51 4.72 -5.25 -15.46
N ARG A 52 4.89 -4.03 -15.94
CA ARG A 52 6.13 -3.27 -15.82
C ARG A 52 5.85 -2.05 -14.97
N ALA A 53 6.78 -1.75 -14.07
CA ALA A 53 6.78 -0.53 -13.29
C ALA A 53 8.10 0.18 -13.43
N ASP A 54 8.06 1.51 -13.42
CA ASP A 54 9.25 2.35 -13.38
C ASP A 54 9.06 3.54 -12.45
N VAL A 55 10.19 4.10 -12.03
CA VAL A 55 10.24 5.31 -11.24
C VAL A 55 11.26 6.25 -11.84
N THR A 56 10.85 7.47 -12.17
CA THR A 56 11.72 8.51 -12.72
C THR A 56 11.72 9.73 -11.83
N ALA A 57 12.87 10.42 -11.77
CA ALA A 57 13.00 11.75 -11.22
C ALA A 57 13.35 12.71 -12.34
N GLU A 58 12.80 13.92 -12.29
CA GLU A 58 13.08 15.00 -13.23
C GLU A 58 13.41 16.26 -12.42
N GLY A 59 14.49 16.95 -12.76
CA GLY A 59 14.89 18.16 -12.06
C GLY A 59 15.93 18.97 -12.85
N PRO A 60 16.16 20.24 -12.49
CA PRO A 60 17.12 21.08 -13.17
C PRO A 60 18.56 20.69 -12.78
N VAL A 61 19.42 20.47 -13.78
CA VAL A 61 20.87 20.36 -13.61
C VAL A 61 21.51 21.47 -14.42
N GLY A 62 22.08 22.47 -13.75
CA GLY A 62 22.59 23.67 -14.43
C GLY A 62 21.50 24.46 -15.18
N GLY A 63 20.25 24.42 -14.71
CA GLY A 63 19.10 25.09 -15.36
C GLY A 63 18.44 24.30 -16.49
N VAL A 64 18.96 23.13 -16.87
CA VAL A 64 18.39 22.26 -17.90
C VAL A 64 17.61 21.12 -17.23
N PRO A 65 16.35 20.83 -17.64
CA PRO A 65 15.61 19.70 -17.09
C PRO A 65 16.24 18.37 -17.52
N VAL A 66 16.58 17.53 -16.54
CA VAL A 66 17.16 16.20 -16.75
C VAL A 66 16.26 15.15 -16.09
N ALA A 67 15.99 14.07 -16.81
CA ALA A 67 15.24 12.92 -16.32
C ALA A 67 16.17 11.74 -16.01
N VAL A 68 15.99 11.11 -14.85
CA VAL A 68 16.78 9.96 -14.38
C VAL A 68 15.84 8.81 -14.00
N LEU A 69 16.14 7.60 -14.48
CA LEU A 69 15.45 6.38 -14.06
C LEU A 69 16.00 5.90 -12.72
N LEU A 70 15.19 5.95 -11.66
CA LEU A 70 15.55 5.55 -10.30
C LEU A 70 15.34 4.05 -10.03
N GLY A 71 14.55 3.38 -10.87
CA GLY A 71 14.27 1.97 -10.69
C GLY A 71 13.28 1.44 -11.73
N ARG A 72 13.34 0.12 -11.94
CA ARG A 72 12.42 -0.62 -12.79
C ARG A 72 12.10 -1.98 -12.19
N TYR A 73 10.86 -2.43 -12.40
CA TYR A 73 10.40 -3.75 -12.05
C TYR A 73 9.61 -4.36 -13.21
N THR A 74 9.68 -5.68 -13.36
CA THR A 74 8.82 -6.44 -14.26
C THR A 74 8.43 -7.74 -13.57
N GLY A 75 7.16 -8.09 -13.61
CA GLY A 75 6.67 -9.28 -12.92
C GLY A 75 5.26 -9.72 -13.33
N PRO A 76 4.81 -10.87 -12.82
CA PRO A 76 3.58 -11.53 -13.26
C PRO A 76 2.31 -10.99 -12.59
N SER A 77 2.42 -10.04 -11.67
CA SER A 77 1.28 -9.55 -10.88
C SER A 77 1.33 -8.03 -10.71
N GLY A 78 0.17 -7.39 -10.98
CA GLY A 78 -0.01 -5.97 -10.74
C GLY A 78 0.11 -5.62 -9.25
N GLY A 79 -0.32 -6.51 -8.36
CA GLY A 79 -0.16 -6.34 -6.91
C GLY A 79 1.31 -6.33 -6.46
N LEU A 80 2.15 -7.20 -7.04
CA LEU A 80 3.60 -7.17 -6.77
C LEU A 80 4.25 -5.90 -7.33
N ALA A 81 3.84 -5.45 -8.51
CA ALA A 81 4.31 -4.20 -9.09
C ALA A 81 3.94 -2.98 -8.24
N LEU A 82 2.71 -2.91 -7.72
CA LEU A 82 2.28 -1.85 -6.79
C LEU A 82 3.02 -1.91 -5.46
N ARG A 83 3.22 -3.12 -4.90
CA ARG A 83 4.02 -3.29 -3.69
C ARG A 83 5.46 -2.80 -3.90
N TRP A 84 6.05 -3.09 -5.07
CA TRP A 84 7.36 -2.58 -5.43
C TRP A 84 7.36 -1.04 -5.53
N LEU A 85 6.38 -0.43 -6.21
CA LEU A 85 6.23 1.03 -6.27
C LEU A 85 6.07 1.67 -4.89
N ARG A 86 5.28 1.07 -3.99
CA ARG A 86 5.14 1.52 -2.59
C ARG A 86 6.49 1.51 -1.87
N GLY A 87 7.30 0.48 -2.09
CA GLY A 87 8.68 0.43 -1.58
C GLY A 87 9.57 1.54 -2.15
N GLN A 88 9.48 1.82 -3.46
CA GLN A 88 10.24 2.90 -4.09
C GLN A 88 9.81 4.29 -3.58
N ALA A 89 8.51 4.54 -3.42
CA ALA A 89 8.00 5.80 -2.86
C ALA A 89 8.55 6.06 -1.46
N ARG A 90 8.54 5.06 -0.58
CA ARG A 90 9.13 5.16 0.76
C ARG A 90 10.62 5.46 0.68
N ARG A 91 11.37 4.70 -0.12
CA ARG A 91 12.81 4.91 -0.30
C ARG A 91 13.14 6.33 -0.77
N ILE A 92 12.36 6.89 -1.70
CA ILE A 92 12.54 8.25 -2.18
C ILE A 92 12.22 9.26 -1.07
N ALA A 93 11.07 9.11 -0.40
CA ALA A 93 10.69 10.00 0.69
C ALA A 93 11.74 10.02 1.82
N ASP A 94 12.24 8.85 2.22
CA ASP A 94 13.23 8.71 3.29
C ASP A 94 14.63 9.19 2.87
N GLY A 95 14.93 9.17 1.57
CA GLY A 95 16.16 9.74 1.03
C GLY A 95 16.12 11.27 0.91
N LEU A 96 14.94 11.84 0.62
CA LEU A 96 14.75 13.28 0.46
C LEU A 96 14.56 14.01 1.79
N ASP A 97 13.81 13.41 2.71
CA ASP A 97 13.51 13.97 4.02
C ASP A 97 13.73 12.87 5.08
N PRO A 98 14.99 12.57 5.40
CA PRO A 98 15.34 11.57 6.40
C PRO A 98 14.92 12.02 7.80
N ASP A 99 14.36 11.12 8.60
CA ASP A 99 14.08 11.42 10.01
C ASP A 99 15.41 11.57 10.78
N PRO A 100 15.67 12.73 11.40
CA PRO A 100 16.93 13.02 12.10
C PRO A 100 17.23 12.03 13.23
N VAL A 101 16.22 11.37 13.79
CA VAL A 101 16.38 10.40 14.89
C VAL A 101 16.71 9.00 14.36
N THR A 102 16.22 8.62 13.18
CA THR A 102 16.37 7.25 12.66
C THR A 102 17.43 7.12 11.57
N ALA A 103 17.88 8.23 10.98
CA ALA A 103 18.88 8.27 9.93
C ALA A 103 20.29 7.98 10.45
N ARG A 104 20.62 6.71 10.67
CA ARG A 104 21.91 6.22 11.21
C ARG A 104 23.16 6.59 10.40
N TRP A 105 22.99 7.05 9.17
CA TRP A 105 24.08 7.44 8.29
C TRP A 105 24.50 8.89 8.47
N ALA A 106 23.65 9.71 9.07
CA ALA A 106 23.97 11.07 9.44
C ALA A 106 24.53 11.09 10.86
N ALA A 107 25.60 11.84 11.09
CA ALA A 107 26.09 12.08 12.44
C ALA A 107 25.05 12.88 13.23
N GLU A 108 25.05 12.71 14.55
CA GLU A 108 24.15 13.45 15.45
C GLU A 108 24.31 14.97 15.23
N GLY A 109 23.17 15.68 15.17
CA GLY A 109 23.15 17.12 14.89
C GLY A 109 23.32 17.52 13.41
N THR A 110 23.60 16.59 12.49
CA THR A 110 23.73 16.89 11.05
C THR A 110 22.38 17.19 10.40
N LEU A 111 21.33 16.50 10.85
CA LEU A 111 19.96 16.69 10.37
C LEU A 111 19.17 17.49 11.40
N GLY A 112 18.38 18.45 10.93
CA GLY A 112 17.51 19.28 11.76
C GLY A 112 16.11 19.35 11.17
N ARG A 113 15.10 19.53 12.03
CA ARG A 113 13.73 19.75 11.56
C ARG A 113 13.62 21.14 10.95
N VAL A 114 13.10 21.20 9.73
CA VAL A 114 12.69 22.45 9.10
C VAL A 114 11.37 22.89 9.73
N PRO A 115 11.27 24.11 10.29
CA PRO A 115 10.01 24.60 10.87
C PRO A 115 8.91 24.68 9.82
N ASP A 116 7.67 24.33 10.19
CA ASP A 116 6.52 24.55 9.33
C ASP A 116 6.31 26.06 9.12
N ARG A 117 6.40 26.50 7.86
CA ARG A 117 6.14 27.88 7.47
C ARG A 117 4.85 27.98 6.66
N PRO A 118 4.03 29.03 6.88
CA PRO A 118 2.93 29.35 5.99
C PRO A 118 3.44 29.54 4.55
N GLY A 119 2.73 28.98 3.57
CA GLY A 119 3.11 29.08 2.15
C GLY A 119 4.19 28.09 1.70
N ARG A 120 4.47 27.04 2.47
CA ARG A 120 5.35 25.93 2.05
C ARG A 120 4.85 25.33 0.74
N SER A 121 5.75 25.24 -0.25
CA SER A 121 5.51 24.56 -1.53
C SER A 121 5.09 23.11 -1.31
N ALA A 122 4.53 22.48 -2.35
CA ALA A 122 4.26 21.04 -2.35
C ALA A 122 5.47 20.26 -1.82
N ASP A 123 5.20 19.29 -0.94
CA ASP A 123 6.21 18.50 -0.24
C ASP A 123 6.16 17.07 -0.79
N VAL A 124 7.13 16.75 -1.66
CA VAL A 124 7.23 15.44 -2.30
C VAL A 124 7.32 14.30 -1.27
N PRO A 125 8.22 14.33 -0.28
CA PRO A 125 8.26 13.31 0.77
C PRO A 125 6.92 13.07 1.46
N ALA A 126 6.22 14.15 1.84
CA ALA A 126 4.92 14.05 2.50
C ALA A 126 3.86 13.42 1.58
N GLU A 127 3.81 13.81 0.30
CA GLU A 127 2.87 13.25 -0.67
C GLU A 127 3.12 11.74 -0.90
N LEU A 128 4.39 11.36 -1.07
CA LEU A 128 4.78 9.96 -1.25
C LEU A 128 4.42 9.11 -0.02
N ARG A 129 4.66 9.63 1.19
CA ARG A 129 4.26 8.96 2.45
C ARG A 129 2.76 8.85 2.57
N ARG A 130 2.01 9.90 2.21
CA ARG A 130 0.54 9.90 2.19
C ARG A 130 0.01 8.83 1.27
N TRP A 131 0.51 8.74 0.04
CA TRP A 131 0.12 7.67 -0.89
C TRP A 131 0.49 6.28 -0.36
N CYS A 132 1.63 6.15 0.33
CA CYS A 132 2.01 4.88 0.95
C CYS A 132 1.10 4.49 2.13
N ALA A 133 0.45 5.43 2.80
CA ALA A 133 -0.46 5.19 3.92
C ALA A 133 -1.94 5.05 3.49
N ASP A 134 -2.29 5.54 2.31
CA ASP A 134 -3.66 5.55 1.78
C ASP A 134 -4.03 4.19 1.17
N GLU A 135 -4.63 3.31 1.99
CA GLU A 135 -5.06 1.97 1.57
C GLU A 135 -6.14 1.98 0.48
N GLU A 136 -6.99 3.00 0.45
CA GLU A 136 -8.04 3.12 -0.56
C GLU A 136 -7.45 3.43 -1.94
N ARG A 137 -6.50 4.37 -2.01
CA ARG A 137 -5.76 4.65 -3.25
C ARG A 137 -4.96 3.43 -3.73
N GLN A 138 -4.38 2.65 -2.82
CA GLN A 138 -3.66 1.42 -3.18
C GLN A 138 -4.63 0.38 -3.77
N ARG A 139 -5.80 0.20 -3.15
CA ARG A 139 -6.84 -0.71 -3.63
C ARG A 139 -7.40 -0.28 -4.99
N ALA A 140 -7.73 1.00 -5.15
CA ALA A 140 -8.18 1.56 -6.43
C ALA A 140 -7.12 1.38 -7.53
N ALA A 141 -5.83 1.56 -7.21
CA ALA A 141 -4.75 1.30 -8.16
C ALA A 141 -4.68 -0.19 -8.56
N ALA A 142 -4.87 -1.11 -7.61
CA ALA A 142 -4.88 -2.55 -7.88
C ALA A 142 -6.07 -2.95 -8.77
N GLU A 143 -7.25 -2.40 -8.52
CA GLU A 143 -8.44 -2.62 -9.34
C GLU A 143 -8.24 -2.13 -10.78
N ARG A 144 -7.65 -0.94 -10.97
CA ARG A 144 -7.28 -0.44 -12.31
C ARG A 144 -6.35 -1.40 -13.04
N LEU A 145 -5.32 -1.90 -12.36
CA LEU A 145 -4.40 -2.87 -12.96
C LEU A 145 -5.10 -4.19 -13.32
N ALA A 146 -6.02 -4.67 -12.48
CA ALA A 146 -6.81 -5.87 -12.75
C ALA A 146 -7.71 -5.70 -14.00
N GLN A 147 -8.19 -4.48 -14.24
CA GLN A 147 -8.92 -4.11 -15.47
C GLN A 147 -8.00 -3.91 -16.68
N GLY A 148 -6.68 -4.07 -16.53
CA GLY A 148 -5.72 -3.87 -17.61
C GLY A 148 -5.41 -2.39 -17.91
N LEU A 149 -5.76 -1.48 -17.00
CA LEU A 149 -5.43 -0.07 -17.10
C LEU A 149 -4.09 0.23 -16.44
N SER A 150 -3.46 1.33 -16.82
CA SER A 150 -2.24 1.82 -16.16
C SER A 150 -2.55 2.66 -14.91
N PHE A 151 -1.57 2.72 -14.02
CA PHE A 151 -1.54 3.62 -12.87
C PHE A 151 -0.29 4.51 -12.91
N ARG A 152 -0.46 5.78 -12.54
CA ARG A 152 0.61 6.77 -12.40
C ARG A 152 0.35 7.63 -11.17
N LEU A 153 1.39 7.82 -10.38
CA LEU A 153 1.49 8.86 -9.36
C LEU A 153 2.60 9.83 -9.79
N THR A 154 2.37 11.12 -9.64
CA THR A 154 3.40 12.15 -9.83
C THR A 154 3.39 13.06 -8.61
N ALA A 155 4.54 13.25 -7.98
CA ALA A 155 4.74 14.22 -6.91
C ALA A 155 5.79 15.23 -7.38
N ALA A 156 5.60 16.51 -7.09
CA ALA A 156 6.55 17.55 -7.50
C ALA A 156 6.68 18.63 -6.43
N ASP A 157 7.87 19.20 -6.33
CA ASP A 157 8.18 20.36 -5.51
C ASP A 157 9.07 21.34 -6.29
N HIS A 158 9.65 22.30 -5.58
CA HIS A 158 10.51 23.32 -6.18
C HIS A 158 11.88 22.76 -6.65
N THR A 159 12.26 21.55 -6.23
CA THR A 159 13.52 20.90 -6.59
C THR A 159 13.38 19.96 -7.78
N GLY A 160 12.19 19.41 -8.02
CA GLY A 160 11.94 18.52 -9.14
C GLY A 160 10.60 17.78 -9.05
N SER A 161 10.45 16.77 -9.89
CA SER A 161 9.28 15.89 -9.91
C SER A 161 9.68 14.43 -9.95
N TYR A 162 8.81 13.59 -9.40
CA TYR A 162 8.99 12.15 -9.31
C TYR A 162 7.74 11.48 -9.86
N ALA A 163 7.93 10.58 -10.83
CA ALA A 163 6.83 9.82 -11.42
C ALA A 163 7.00 8.33 -11.12
N LEU A 164 5.95 7.73 -10.55
CA LEU A 164 5.84 6.30 -10.28
C LEU A 164 4.77 5.74 -11.21
N ARG A 165 5.15 4.83 -12.12
CA ARG A 165 4.23 4.30 -13.13
C ARG A 165 4.23 2.78 -13.12
N VAL A 166 3.06 2.22 -13.40
CA VAL A 166 2.89 0.79 -13.66
C VAL A 166 1.87 0.59 -14.76
N TRP A 167 2.18 -0.31 -15.68
CA TRP A 167 1.33 -0.64 -16.81
C TRP A 167 1.44 -2.12 -17.18
N PRO A 168 0.35 -2.73 -17.70
CA PRO A 168 0.43 -4.06 -18.30
C PRO A 168 1.28 -4.02 -19.57
N VAL A 169 2.14 -5.03 -19.77
CA VAL A 169 3.03 -5.14 -20.94
C VAL A 169 2.68 -6.29 -21.88
N GLY A 170 1.60 -7.01 -21.60
CA GLY A 170 1.11 -8.10 -22.42
C GLY A 170 0.85 -9.36 -21.61
N VAL A 171 0.61 -10.45 -22.32
CA VAL A 171 0.26 -11.75 -21.75
C VAL A 171 1.46 -12.69 -21.88
N VAL A 172 1.92 -13.23 -20.77
CA VAL A 172 2.88 -14.32 -20.69
C VAL A 172 2.10 -15.63 -20.69
N VAL A 173 2.40 -16.50 -21.64
CA VAL A 173 1.97 -17.90 -21.62
C VAL A 173 2.95 -18.66 -20.72
N PRO A 174 2.53 -19.23 -19.57
CA PRO A 174 3.37 -20.12 -18.79
C PRO A 174 3.80 -21.28 -19.68
N ARG A 175 5.11 -21.51 -19.78
CA ARG A 175 5.60 -22.74 -20.40
C ARG A 175 5.21 -23.88 -19.45
N SER A 176 4.28 -24.73 -19.87
CA SER A 176 3.93 -25.95 -19.15
C SER A 176 5.21 -26.77 -18.94
N GLY A 177 5.75 -26.79 -17.73
CA GLY A 177 6.97 -27.52 -17.40
C GLY A 177 7.91 -26.88 -16.38
N THR A 178 7.71 -25.62 -15.99
CA THR A 178 8.53 -25.00 -14.93
C THR A 178 7.62 -24.52 -13.80
N SER A 179 7.71 -25.19 -12.66
CA SER A 179 6.98 -24.82 -11.44
C SER A 179 7.20 -23.33 -11.11
N PRO A 180 6.15 -22.50 -10.96
CA PRO A 180 6.29 -21.09 -10.64
C PRO A 180 6.50 -20.92 -9.13
N LEU A 181 7.56 -21.54 -8.60
CA LEU A 181 8.02 -21.30 -7.23
C LEU A 181 9.52 -21.06 -7.24
N THR A 182 10.00 -20.20 -8.14
CA THR A 182 11.21 -19.45 -7.85
C THR A 182 10.82 -18.30 -6.94
N TYR A 183 10.83 -18.57 -5.63
CA TYR A 183 10.89 -17.53 -4.62
C TYR A 183 12.12 -16.69 -4.96
N VAL A 184 11.92 -15.54 -5.61
CA VAL A 184 12.98 -14.54 -5.72
C VAL A 184 13.17 -14.02 -4.30
N ARG A 185 14.06 -14.70 -3.58
CA ARG A 185 14.67 -14.22 -2.36
C ARG A 185 15.24 -12.85 -2.72
N TRP A 186 14.61 -11.81 -2.19
CA TRP A 186 15.10 -10.45 -2.30
C TRP A 186 16.57 -10.47 -1.88
N PRO A 187 17.52 -10.12 -2.75
CA PRO A 187 18.83 -9.83 -2.25
C PRO A 187 18.65 -8.57 -1.42
N HIS A 188 18.86 -8.69 -0.11
CA HIS A 188 19.21 -7.55 0.72
C HIS A 188 20.57 -7.05 0.23
N GLN A 189 20.63 -6.45 -0.96
CA GLN A 189 21.75 -5.60 -1.29
C GLN A 189 21.49 -4.32 -0.50
N LEU A 190 22.18 -4.24 0.63
CA LEU A 190 22.45 -2.96 1.27
C LEU A 190 22.91 -1.97 0.19
N PRO A 191 22.44 -0.71 0.22
CA PRO A 191 22.89 0.29 -0.73
C PRO A 191 24.43 0.43 -0.67
N PRO A 192 25.07 0.89 -1.76
CA PRO A 192 26.53 1.00 -1.87
C PRO A 192 27.20 1.93 -0.83
N TRP A 193 26.43 2.59 0.03
CA TRP A 193 26.91 3.48 1.09
C TRP A 193 26.71 2.93 2.51
N SER A 194 26.22 1.70 2.69
CA SER A 194 26.23 1.08 4.03
C SER A 194 27.68 0.77 4.45
N PRO A 195 28.16 1.26 5.60
CA PRO A 195 29.46 0.84 6.12
C PRO A 195 29.39 -0.67 6.42
N GLU A 196 30.36 -1.43 5.91
CA GLU A 196 30.50 -2.85 6.24
C GLU A 196 30.49 -3.05 7.76
N PRO A 197 29.77 -4.04 8.29
CA PRO A 197 29.94 -4.44 9.67
C PRO A 197 31.36 -5.00 9.81
N ARG A 198 32.26 -4.18 10.39
CA ARG A 198 33.58 -4.65 10.82
C ARG A 198 33.39 -5.93 11.66
N PRO A 199 34.09 -7.04 11.36
CA PRO A 199 34.02 -8.21 12.20
C PRO A 199 34.44 -7.82 13.61
N ALA A 200 33.59 -8.14 14.58
CA ALA A 200 33.87 -7.93 15.99
C ALA A 200 35.23 -8.55 16.31
N ALA A 201 36.13 -7.75 16.90
CA ALA A 201 37.41 -8.22 17.39
C ALA A 201 37.16 -9.45 18.28
N ALA A 202 37.79 -10.57 17.92
CA ALA A 202 37.73 -11.79 18.69
C ALA A 202 38.22 -11.51 20.12
N SER A 203 37.35 -11.71 21.10
CA SER A 203 37.72 -11.77 22.51
C SER A 203 38.82 -12.84 22.69
N PRO A 204 39.94 -12.52 23.34
CA PRO A 204 40.99 -13.51 23.52
C PRO A 204 40.52 -14.60 24.50
N HIS A 205 40.67 -15.85 24.05
CA HIS A 205 40.45 -17.05 24.83
C HIS A 205 41.30 -17.00 26.12
N ARG A 206 40.62 -17.13 27.26
CA ARG A 206 41.21 -17.43 28.56
C ARG A 206 41.68 -18.89 28.53
N GLY A 207 42.94 -19.11 28.21
CA GLY A 207 43.59 -20.42 28.30
C GLY A 207 43.81 -20.79 29.76
N ALA A 208 43.14 -21.84 30.21
CA ALA A 208 43.54 -22.59 31.40
C ALA A 208 44.69 -23.54 31.00
N GLY A 209 45.79 -23.49 31.76
CA GLY A 209 46.93 -24.38 31.60
C GLY A 209 47.74 -24.41 32.89
N SER A 210 47.58 -25.50 33.63
CA SER A 210 48.22 -25.80 34.91
C SER A 210 49.74 -26.01 34.80
N HIS A 211 50.47 -25.54 35.82
CA HIS A 211 51.69 -26.06 36.50
C HIS A 211 52.59 -27.11 35.80
N PRO A 212 53.94 -27.05 35.97
CA PRO A 212 54.54 -27.59 37.21
C PRO A 212 55.82 -26.92 37.78
N LEU A 213 56.09 -27.40 39.01
CA LEU A 213 57.19 -27.33 39.98
C LEU A 213 58.66 -27.09 39.54
N SER A 214 59.40 -26.64 40.58
CA SER A 214 60.87 -26.68 40.85
C SER A 214 61.60 -25.37 40.50
N ARG A 215 62.38 -24.76 41.39
CA ARG A 215 63.15 -25.24 42.55
C ARG A 215 63.40 -24.09 43.52
#